data_AF-A0A842N7B2-F1
#
_entry.id   AF-A0A842N7B2-F1
#
_cell.length_a   1.000
_cell.length_b   1.000
_cell.length_c   1.000
_cell.angle_alpha   90.00
_cell.angle_beta   90.00
_cell.angle_gamma   90.00
#
_symmetry.space_group_name_H-M   'P 1'
#
loop_
_entity.id
_entity.type
_entity.pdbx_description
1 polymer ?
#
loop_
_entity_poly.entity_id
_entity_poly.type
_entity_poly.pdbx_seq_one_letter_code
_entity_poly.pdbx_strand_id
1 'polypeptide(L)'
;MEGLQPGEALIKDSGMFPVAWSKSAFSTVNGKLILTNQRLVFAAGRFQNPIEGLGGAHKERVELSLGDIVSVDKGMMATVKVTAGQEYTFKGMRNAKEWVDLIIRAVRDAQTAPPYAPPQPAYQPPPPAYTPPPQPAPQPAPAAQRGLFCTECGSPLDAVDKFCGSCGKRL
;
A
#
# COMPACT_ATOMS: atom_id res chain seq x y z
N MET A 1 4.88 -18.76 0.56
CA MET A 1 5.59 -17.56 1.06
C MET A 1 4.74 -16.35 0.67
N GLU A 2 3.58 -16.22 1.30
CA GLU A 2 2.63 -15.12 1.03
C GLU A 2 2.94 -13.94 1.96
N GLY A 3 3.07 -12.74 1.41
CA GLY A 3 3.21 -11.49 2.18
C GLY A 3 4.57 -10.78 2.12
N LEU A 4 5.51 -11.23 1.29
CA LEU A 4 6.75 -10.50 0.98
C LEU A 4 6.54 -9.60 -0.25
N GLN A 5 7.05 -8.37 -0.19
CA GLN A 5 7.05 -7.42 -1.30
C GLN A 5 8.10 -7.82 -2.36
N PRO A 6 7.93 -7.40 -3.63
CA PRO A 6 8.95 -7.63 -4.66
C PRO A 6 10.28 -6.96 -4.25
N GLY A 7 11.38 -7.73 -4.26
CA GLY A 7 12.69 -7.29 -3.76
C GLY A 7 12.87 -7.43 -2.24
N GLU A 8 11.89 -7.96 -1.53
CA GLU A 8 11.99 -8.25 -0.10
C GLU A 8 12.55 -9.65 0.14
N ALA A 9 13.68 -9.71 0.85
CA ALA A 9 14.36 -10.92 1.26
C ALA A 9 14.18 -11.15 2.76
N LEU A 10 13.77 -12.36 3.13
CA LEU A 10 13.72 -12.81 4.51
C LEU A 10 15.15 -12.92 5.07
N ILE A 11 15.45 -12.14 6.12
CA ILE A 11 16.74 -12.21 6.83
C ILE A 11 16.65 -13.21 7.98
N LYS A 12 15.58 -13.12 8.79
CA LYS A 12 15.41 -13.99 9.95
C LYS A 12 13.95 -14.17 10.31
N ASP A 13 13.67 -15.34 10.88
CA ASP A 13 12.36 -15.81 11.24
C ASP A 13 12.39 -16.41 12.66
N SER A 14 11.43 -16.07 13.53
CA SER A 14 11.37 -16.67 14.88
C SER A 14 10.88 -18.12 14.88
N GLY A 15 10.43 -18.62 13.73
CA GLY A 15 10.06 -20.02 13.51
C GLY A 15 8.88 -20.45 14.36
N MET A 16 9.02 -21.64 14.94
CA MET A 16 8.04 -22.27 15.83
C MET A 16 8.03 -21.66 17.25
N PHE A 17 9.02 -20.82 17.59
CA PHE A 17 9.11 -20.23 18.92
C PHE A 17 8.31 -18.92 18.95
N PRO A 18 7.21 -18.88 19.72
CA PRO A 18 6.39 -17.68 19.79
C PRO A 18 7.17 -16.57 20.49
N VAL A 19 7.10 -15.39 19.89
CA VAL A 19 7.58 -14.13 20.48
C VAL A 19 6.38 -13.43 21.08
N ALA A 20 6.56 -12.93 22.30
CA ALA A 20 5.52 -12.21 23.02
C ALA A 20 5.72 -10.69 22.85
N TRP A 21 4.82 -10.01 22.16
CA TRP A 21 4.86 -8.55 22.06
C TRP A 21 4.01 -7.90 23.15
N SER A 22 4.62 -7.03 23.95
CA SER A 22 3.97 -6.27 25.02
C SER A 22 3.47 -4.93 24.45
N LYS A 23 2.17 -4.80 24.20
CA LYS A 23 1.54 -3.58 23.68
C LYS A 23 1.27 -2.54 24.79
N SER A 24 1.04 -3.01 26.01
CA SER A 24 0.86 -2.18 27.21
C SER A 24 1.22 -2.98 28.47
N ALA A 25 1.21 -2.34 29.64
CA ALA A 25 1.50 -2.95 30.93
C ALA A 25 0.64 -4.20 31.23
N PHE A 26 -0.55 -4.29 30.63
CA PHE A 26 -1.52 -5.37 30.86
C PHE A 26 -1.87 -6.20 29.62
N SER A 27 -1.22 -5.97 28.46
CA SER A 27 -1.57 -6.66 27.22
C SER A 27 -0.33 -7.17 26.51
N THR A 28 -0.25 -8.50 26.40
CA THR A 28 0.80 -9.21 25.67
C THR A 28 0.15 -10.11 24.64
N VAL A 29 0.64 -10.07 23.41
CA VAL A 29 0.18 -10.92 22.31
C VAL A 29 1.31 -11.83 21.87
N ASN A 30 1.00 -13.11 21.70
CA ASN A 30 1.97 -14.08 21.18
C ASN A 30 1.84 -14.15 19.67
N GLY A 31 2.99 -14.20 19.01
CA GLY A 31 3.05 -14.22 17.58
C GLY A 31 4.42 -14.61 17.08
N LYS A 32 4.65 -14.28 15.83
CA LYS A 32 5.88 -14.57 15.13
C LYS A 32 6.55 -13.27 14.73
N LEU A 33 7.86 -13.20 14.94
CA LEU A 33 8.68 -12.06 14.52
C LEU A 33 9.47 -12.45 13.27
N ILE A 34 9.42 -11.58 12.28
CA ILE A 34 10.02 -11.78 10.96
C ILE A 34 10.82 -10.53 10.65
N LEU A 35 12.12 -10.69 10.40
CA LEU A 35 12.99 -9.62 9.92
C LEU A 35 13.27 -9.84 8.45
N THR A 36 13.01 -8.81 7.64
CA THR A 36 13.36 -8.77 6.23
C THR A 36 14.39 -7.67 5.97
N ASN A 37 14.88 -7.56 4.74
CA ASN A 37 15.75 -6.46 4.32
C ASN A 37 15.03 -5.10 4.20
N GLN A 38 13.71 -5.05 4.41
CA GLN A 38 12.93 -3.81 4.29
C GLN A 38 12.17 -3.45 5.57
N ARG A 39 11.69 -4.44 6.33
CA ARG A 39 10.89 -4.22 7.55
C ARG A 39 11.03 -5.32 8.60
N LEU A 40 10.67 -4.98 9.82
CA LEU A 40 10.44 -5.91 10.92
C LEU A 40 8.93 -6.11 11.07
N VAL A 41 8.47 -7.35 10.90
CA VAL A 41 7.06 -7.71 10.95
C VAL A 41 6.80 -8.60 12.16
N PHE A 42 5.85 -8.20 12.99
CA PHE A 42 5.25 -9.04 14.01
C PHE A 42 3.84 -9.45 13.57
N ALA A 43 3.60 -10.76 13.48
CA ALA A 43 2.29 -11.30 13.16
C ALA A 43 1.75 -12.07 14.38
N ALA A 44 0.74 -11.51 15.05
CA ALA A 44 0.00 -12.23 16.08
C ALA A 44 -0.82 -13.34 15.42
N GLY A 45 -0.78 -14.54 15.99
CA GLY A 45 -1.43 -15.69 15.39
C GLY A 45 -1.45 -16.92 16.28
N ARG A 46 -2.49 -17.75 16.09
CA ARG A 46 -2.68 -19.06 16.73
C ARG A 46 -1.67 -20.07 16.17
N PHE A 47 -0.42 -20.03 16.64
CA PHE A 47 0.57 -21.06 16.26
C PHE A 47 0.32 -22.45 16.88
N GLN A 48 -0.83 -22.69 17.55
CA GLN A 48 -1.07 -23.94 18.31
C GLN A 48 -2.47 -24.57 18.26
N ASN A 49 -3.48 -24.10 17.50
CA ASN A 49 -4.79 -24.79 17.52
C ASN A 49 -5.47 -24.91 16.14
N PRO A 50 -5.70 -26.14 15.63
CA PRO A 50 -6.51 -26.42 14.44
C PRO A 50 -8.03 -26.35 14.69
N ILE A 51 -8.50 -25.91 15.87
CA ILE A 51 -9.93 -25.84 16.19
C ILE A 51 -10.43 -24.41 15.96
N GLU A 52 -10.91 -24.19 14.74
CA GLU A 52 -11.70 -23.03 14.33
C GLU A 52 -13.09 -23.08 14.97
N GLY A 53 -13.50 -21.96 15.56
CA GLY A 53 -14.84 -21.76 16.09
C GLY A 53 -14.83 -21.01 17.43
N LEU A 54 -15.53 -19.87 17.48
CA LEU A 54 -16.08 -19.22 18.69
C LEU A 54 -15.24 -18.24 19.54
N GLY A 55 -14.07 -17.76 19.12
CA GLY A 55 -13.39 -16.72 19.90
C GLY A 55 -12.53 -15.81 19.06
N GLY A 56 -12.95 -14.55 18.94
CA GLY A 56 -12.35 -13.48 18.13
C GLY A 56 -10.82 -13.57 18.03
N ALA A 57 -10.34 -13.96 16.85
CA ALA A 57 -8.93 -13.99 16.55
C ALA A 57 -8.42 -12.54 16.52
N HIS A 58 -7.59 -12.16 17.49
CA HIS A 58 -6.81 -10.94 17.40
C HIS A 58 -5.82 -11.10 16.24
N LYS A 59 -6.25 -10.67 15.02
CA LYS A 59 -5.43 -10.56 13.81
C LYS A 59 -4.51 -9.34 13.91
N GLU A 60 -3.74 -9.26 14.99
CA GLU A 60 -2.90 -8.10 15.23
C GLU A 60 -1.57 -8.27 14.50
N ARG A 61 -1.29 -7.41 13.52
CA ARG A 61 -0.04 -7.39 12.76
C ARG A 61 0.60 -6.02 12.91
N VAL A 62 1.90 -6.00 13.18
CA VAL A 62 2.71 -4.79 13.24
C VAL A 62 3.80 -4.90 12.20
N GLU A 63 3.98 -3.83 11.44
CA GLU A 63 5.02 -3.72 10.42
C GLU A 63 5.80 -2.44 10.69
N LEU A 64 7.10 -2.58 10.97
CA LEU A 64 8.00 -1.47 11.24
C LEU A 64 8.99 -1.39 10.09
N SER A 65 8.94 -0.33 9.28
CA SER A 65 9.95 -0.13 8.24
C SER A 65 11.32 0.04 8.89
N LEU A 66 12.36 -0.56 8.32
CA LEU A 66 13.71 -0.46 8.89
C LEU A 66 14.22 0.99 8.94
N GLY A 67 13.76 1.85 8.03
CA GLY A 67 14.07 3.29 8.04
C GLY A 67 13.43 4.07 9.19
N ASP A 68 12.32 3.59 9.75
CA ASP A 68 11.61 4.25 10.85
C ASP A 68 12.15 3.84 12.23
N ILE A 69 13.03 2.83 12.28
CA ILE A 69 13.61 2.34 13.53
C ILE A 69 14.75 3.26 13.97
N VAL A 70 14.56 3.89 15.13
CA VAL A 70 15.50 4.83 15.74
C VAL A 70 16.49 4.12 16.66
N SER A 71 16.01 3.18 17.48
CA SER A 71 16.87 2.42 18.40
C SER A 71 16.42 0.96 18.53
N VAL A 72 17.38 0.10 18.82
CA VAL A 72 17.14 -1.32 19.11
C VAL A 72 18.00 -1.71 20.30
N ASP A 73 17.34 -2.10 21.38
CA ASP A 73 17.98 -2.35 22.66
C ASP A 73 17.69 -3.77 23.15
N LYS A 74 18.72 -4.42 23.69
CA LYS A 74 18.54 -5.71 24.37
C LYS A 74 18.04 -5.46 25.79
N GLY A 75 16.80 -5.83 26.06
CA GLY A 75 16.25 -5.83 27.41
C GLY A 75 16.72 -7.03 28.24
N MET A 76 16.37 -7.00 29.54
CA MET A 76 16.58 -8.14 30.44
C MET A 76 15.69 -9.33 30.05
N MET A 77 16.10 -10.56 30.41
CA MET A 77 15.36 -11.80 30.18
C MET A 77 14.97 -12.07 28.70
N ALA A 78 15.94 -12.00 27.79
CA ALA A 78 15.71 -12.32 26.37
C ALA A 78 14.63 -11.44 25.70
N THR A 79 14.66 -10.15 26.05
CA THR A 79 13.78 -9.12 25.52
C THR A 79 14.53 -8.28 24.49
N VAL A 80 13.85 -7.85 23.43
CA VAL A 80 14.33 -6.83 22.50
C VAL A 80 13.31 -5.72 22.46
N LYS A 81 13.80 -4.50 22.61
CA LYS A 81 13.03 -3.27 22.51
C LYS A 81 13.40 -2.59 21.21
N VAL A 82 12.40 -2.18 20.45
CA VAL A 82 12.57 -1.47 19.17
C VAL A 82 11.82 -0.16 19.29
N THR A 83 12.50 0.96 19.03
CA THR A 83 11.89 2.29 19.04
C THR A 83 11.65 2.74 17.61
N ALA A 84 10.39 2.87 17.20
CA ALA A 84 10.00 3.35 15.88
C ALA A 84 8.71 4.18 15.99
N GLY A 85 8.84 5.47 16.29
CA GLY A 85 7.74 6.35 16.71
C GLY A 85 7.16 6.04 18.10
N GLN A 86 7.16 4.77 18.51
CA GLN A 86 6.82 4.26 19.83
C GLN A 86 7.74 3.09 20.22
N GLU A 87 7.76 2.70 21.50
CA GLU A 87 8.54 1.55 21.98
C GLU A 87 7.76 0.24 21.76
N TYR A 88 8.35 -0.70 21.04
CA TYR A 88 7.85 -2.06 20.84
C TYR A 88 8.72 -3.03 21.62
N THR A 89 8.15 -3.71 22.62
CA THR A 89 8.87 -4.67 23.46
C THR A 89 8.51 -6.11 23.08
N PHE A 90 9.48 -6.83 22.52
CA PHE A 90 9.39 -8.25 22.16
C PHE A 90 10.11 -9.12 23.20
N LYS A 91 9.37 -10.01 23.87
CA LYS A 91 9.84 -10.88 24.96
C LYS A 91 9.90 -12.33 24.51
N GLY A 92 10.67 -13.15 25.25
CA GLY A 92 10.76 -14.60 25.02
C GLY A 92 11.58 -14.97 23.78
N MET A 93 12.44 -14.06 23.29
CA MET A 93 13.17 -14.30 22.06
C MET A 93 14.40 -15.19 22.28
N ARG A 94 14.42 -16.35 21.64
CA ARG A 94 15.65 -17.14 21.53
C ARG A 94 16.71 -16.32 20.78
N ASN A 95 17.94 -16.36 21.28
CA ASN A 95 19.06 -15.62 20.73
C ASN A 95 18.78 -14.11 20.60
N ALA A 96 18.16 -13.49 21.61
CA ALA A 96 17.81 -12.05 21.60
C ALA A 96 18.99 -11.14 21.21
N LYS A 97 20.23 -11.49 21.58
CA LYS A 97 21.42 -10.74 21.15
C LYS A 97 21.58 -10.75 19.62
N GLU A 98 21.51 -11.93 19.01
CA GLU A 98 21.63 -12.09 17.55
C GLU A 98 20.51 -11.35 16.82
N TRP A 99 19.29 -11.35 17.37
CA TRP A 99 18.20 -10.53 16.84
C TRP A 99 18.54 -9.05 16.84
N VAL A 100 19.05 -8.51 17.96
CA VAL A 100 19.46 -7.10 18.05
C VAL A 100 20.54 -6.78 17.02
N ASP A 101 21.61 -7.59 16.93
CA ASP A 101 22.69 -7.40 15.97
C ASP A 101 22.17 -7.42 14.52
N LEU A 102 21.27 -8.35 14.18
CA LEU A 102 20.70 -8.45 12.84
C LEU A 102 19.76 -7.29 12.50
N ILE A 103 18.93 -6.84 13.44
CA ILE A 103 18.06 -5.70 13.22
C ILE A 103 18.92 -4.45 13.03
N ILE A 104 19.92 -4.19 13.88
CA ILE A 104 20.83 -3.04 13.73
C ILE A 104 21.55 -3.07 12.37
N ARG A 105 22.05 -4.25 11.98
CA ARG A 105 22.67 -4.43 10.66
C ARG A 105 21.70 -4.12 9.53
N ALA A 106 20.48 -4.65 9.59
CA ALA A 106 19.47 -4.44 8.58
C ALA A 106 19.01 -2.97 8.51
N VAL A 107 18.87 -2.29 9.65
CA VAL A 107 18.55 -0.85 9.72
C VAL A 107 19.63 -0.03 9.04
N ARG A 108 20.92 -0.31 9.33
CA ARG A 108 22.04 0.37 8.67
C ARG A 108 22.05 0.12 7.16
N ASP A 109 21.82 -1.12 6.74
CA ASP A 109 21.77 -1.48 5.32
C ASP A 109 20.63 -0.75 4.62
N ALA A 110 19.44 -0.72 5.22
CA ALA A 110 18.28 -0.02 4.68
C ALA A 110 18.46 1.52 4.61
N GLN A 111 19.19 2.11 5.54
CA GLN A 111 19.52 3.56 5.52
C GLN A 111 20.59 3.92 4.49
N THR A 112 21.45 2.97 4.13
CA THR A 112 22.52 3.17 3.14
C THR A 112 22.12 2.72 1.74
N ALA A 113 21.06 1.91 1.63
CA ALA A 113 20.45 1.57 0.37
C ALA A 113 19.94 2.84 -0.32
N PRO A 114 20.19 3.01 -1.63
CA PRO A 114 19.55 4.06 -2.40
C PRO A 114 18.02 3.89 -2.26
N PRO A 115 17.24 4.98 -2.14
CA PRO A 115 15.79 4.88 -2.11
C PRO A 115 15.36 4.00 -3.29
N TYR A 116 14.64 2.92 -3.00
CA TYR A 116 14.23 1.93 -3.98
C TYR A 116 13.58 2.64 -5.17
N ALA A 117 14.30 2.72 -6.28
CA ALA A 117 13.68 3.00 -7.55
C ALA A 117 12.84 1.77 -7.86
N PRO A 118 11.50 1.89 -8.05
CA PRO A 118 10.74 0.77 -8.55
C PRO A 118 11.44 0.23 -9.81
N PRO A 119 11.47 -1.10 -10.02
CA PRO A 119 12.09 -1.68 -11.20
C PRO A 119 11.53 -0.91 -12.38
N GLN A 120 12.40 -0.16 -13.07
CA GLN A 120 11.96 0.57 -14.25
C GLN A 120 11.29 -0.48 -15.14
N PRO A 121 10.05 -0.25 -15.61
CA PRO A 121 9.41 -1.19 -16.52
C PRO A 121 10.44 -1.51 -17.59
N ALA A 122 10.73 -2.81 -17.74
CA ALA A 122 11.72 -3.29 -18.70
C ALA A 122 11.47 -2.54 -20.00
N TYR A 123 12.51 -1.89 -20.53
CA TYR A 123 12.44 -0.97 -21.66
C TYR A 123 11.50 -1.54 -22.71
N GLN A 124 10.25 -1.07 -22.75
CA GLN A 124 9.38 -1.38 -23.86
C GLN A 124 9.94 -0.53 -24.99
N PRO A 125 10.41 -1.13 -26.11
CA PRO A 125 10.73 -0.32 -27.27
C PRO A 125 9.52 0.57 -27.56
N PRO A 126 9.72 1.86 -27.89
CA PRO A 126 8.60 2.72 -28.23
C PRO A 126 7.74 1.97 -29.26
N PRO A 127 6.39 1.97 -29.11
CA PRO A 127 5.55 1.35 -30.12
C PRO A 127 5.98 1.89 -31.49
N PRO A 128 6.04 1.03 -32.52
CA PRO A 128 6.41 1.49 -33.86
C PRO A 128 5.56 2.71 -34.18
N ALA A 129 6.18 3.74 -34.73
CA ALA A 129 5.48 4.96 -35.12
C ALA A 129 4.23 4.53 -35.90
N TYR A 130 3.06 4.83 -35.34
CA TYR A 130 1.79 4.61 -36.02
C TYR A 130 1.85 5.43 -37.31
N THR A 131 2.06 4.76 -38.45
CA THR A 131 1.62 5.31 -39.72
C THR A 131 0.09 5.27 -39.65
N PRO A 132 -0.60 6.43 -39.53
CA PRO A 132 -2.04 6.41 -39.62
C PRO A 132 -2.41 5.73 -40.95
N PRO A 133 -3.41 4.82 -40.96
CA PRO A 133 -3.95 4.35 -42.22
C PRO A 133 -4.36 5.57 -43.06
N PRO A 134 -4.22 5.52 -44.39
CA PRO A 134 -4.56 6.64 -45.25
C PRO A 134 -5.95 7.14 -44.88
N GLN A 135 -6.02 8.37 -44.35
CA GLN A 135 -7.29 8.99 -44.00
C GLN A 135 -8.15 9.01 -45.27
N PRO A 136 -9.39 8.51 -45.22
CA PRO A 136 -10.36 8.75 -46.28
C PRO A 136 -10.43 10.26 -46.51
N ALA A 137 -10.45 10.66 -47.79
CA ALA A 137 -10.55 12.07 -48.19
C ALA A 137 -11.62 12.81 -47.36
N PRO A 138 -11.40 14.10 -47.03
CA PRO A 138 -12.27 14.86 -46.14
C PRO A 138 -13.73 14.73 -46.57
N GLN A 139 -14.54 14.13 -45.68
CA GLN A 139 -15.98 14.17 -45.82
C GLN A 139 -16.41 15.63 -45.68
N PRO A 140 -17.35 16.12 -46.53
CA PRO A 140 -17.83 17.49 -46.43
C PRO A 140 -18.40 17.74 -45.03
N ALA A 141 -17.91 18.80 -44.38
CA ALA A 141 -18.36 19.21 -43.07
C ALA A 141 -19.90 19.35 -43.04
N PRO A 142 -20.60 18.87 -41.99
CA PRO A 142 -21.99 19.23 -41.78
C PRO A 142 -22.06 20.76 -41.71
N ALA A 143 -22.83 21.35 -42.62
CA ALA A 143 -23.12 22.76 -42.61
C ALA A 143 -23.57 23.17 -41.20
N ALA A 144 -22.95 24.23 -40.67
CA ALA A 144 -23.31 24.83 -39.40
C ALA A 144 -24.84 24.90 -39.27
N GLN A 145 -25.40 24.10 -38.37
CA GLN A 145 -26.78 24.25 -37.96
C GLN A 145 -26.83 25.54 -37.17
N ARG A 146 -27.25 26.62 -37.83
CA ARG A 146 -27.57 27.90 -37.21
C ARG A 146 -28.70 27.63 -36.23
N GLY A 147 -28.37 27.56 -34.95
CA GLY A 147 -29.36 27.45 -33.88
C GLY A 147 -30.38 28.57 -34.00
N LEU A 148 -31.66 28.23 -33.99
CA LEU A 148 -32.74 29.20 -33.86
C LEU A 148 -32.72 29.69 -32.40
N PHE A 149 -32.89 30.98 -32.17
CA PHE A 149 -32.96 31.56 -30.82
C PHE A 149 -34.31 32.22 -30.63
N CYS A 150 -34.87 32.12 -29.42
CA CYS A 150 -36.13 32.78 -29.08
C CYS A 150 -35.94 34.30 -29.13
N THR A 151 -36.78 34.97 -29.92
CA THR A 151 -36.73 36.44 -30.08
C THR A 151 -37.06 37.21 -28.80
N GLU A 152 -37.64 36.56 -27.80
CA GLU A 152 -38.14 37.21 -26.59
C GLU A 152 -37.23 37.01 -25.38
N CYS A 153 -36.60 35.83 -25.25
CA CYS A 153 -35.73 35.53 -24.11
C CYS A 153 -34.31 35.12 -24.51
N GLY A 154 -34.01 35.00 -25.81
CA GLY A 154 -32.68 34.66 -26.32
C GLY A 154 -32.27 33.19 -26.13
N SER A 155 -33.14 32.34 -25.60
CA SER A 155 -32.82 30.93 -25.37
C SER A 155 -32.72 30.15 -26.69
N PRO A 156 -31.81 29.16 -26.80
CA PRO A 156 -31.72 28.31 -27.98
C PRO A 156 -33.01 27.49 -28.16
N LEU A 157 -33.44 27.34 -29.40
CA LEU A 157 -34.63 26.62 -29.81
C LEU A 157 -34.25 25.52 -30.80
N ASP A 158 -34.88 24.37 -30.65
CA ASP A 158 -34.85 23.33 -31.66
C ASP A 158 -35.88 23.62 -32.76
N ALA A 159 -35.55 23.26 -34.00
CA ALA A 159 -36.35 23.59 -35.19
C ALA A 159 -37.75 22.94 -35.22
N VAL A 160 -38.07 22.09 -34.24
CA VAL A 160 -39.32 21.33 -34.13
C VAL A 160 -40.23 21.83 -33.00
N ASP A 161 -39.78 22.75 -32.16
CA ASP A 161 -40.58 23.24 -31.04
C ASP A 161 -41.65 24.24 -31.49
N LYS A 162 -42.86 24.09 -30.93
CA LYS A 162 -43.98 25.02 -31.14
C LYS A 162 -44.06 26.09 -30.04
N PHE A 163 -43.28 25.96 -28.98
CA PHE A 163 -43.24 26.87 -27.84
C PHE A 163 -41.83 26.89 -27.25
N CYS A 164 -41.42 28.04 -26.72
CA CYS A 164 -40.14 28.18 -26.03
C CYS A 164 -40.23 27.52 -24.65
N GLY A 165 -39.40 26.51 -24.39
CA GLY A 165 -39.34 25.85 -23.08
C GLY A 165 -38.86 26.75 -21.94
N SER A 166 -38.17 27.86 -22.23
CA SER A 166 -37.62 28.75 -21.21
C SER A 166 -38.57 29.88 -20.78
N CYS A 167 -39.42 30.39 -21.67
CA CYS A 167 -40.34 31.49 -21.36
C CYS A 167 -41.82 31.16 -21.62
N GLY A 168 -42.12 29.98 -22.16
CA GLY A 168 -43.49 29.49 -22.39
C GLY A 168 -44.23 30.13 -23.57
N LYS A 169 -43.59 31.04 -24.33
CA LYS A 169 -44.22 31.71 -25.46
C LYS A 169 -44.26 30.80 -26.69
N ARG A 170 -45.37 30.82 -27.42
CA ARG A 170 -45.52 30.12 -28.71
C ARG A 170 -44.56 30.72 -29.75
N LEU A 171 -43.86 29.85 -30.47
CA LEU A 171 -42.87 30.20 -31.51
C LEU A 171 -43.54 30.48 -32.87
#